data_AF-A0A2E6C0I2-F1
#
_entry.id   AF-A0A2E6C0I2-F1
#
_cell.length_a   1.000
_cell.length_b   1.000
_cell.length_c   1.000
_cell.angle_alpha   90.00
_cell.angle_beta   90.00
_cell.angle_gamma   90.00
#
_symmetry.space_group_name_H-M   'P 1'
#
loop_
_entity.id
_entity.type
_entity.pdbx_description
1 polymer ?
#
loop_
_entity_poly.entity_id
_entity_poly.type
_entity_poly.pdbx_seq_one_letter_code
_entity_poly.pdbx_strand_id
1 'polypeptide(L)'
;MMLYVLLALCVGCLVSANARRYRNKQIDTLIRKSAKYATTAQQDASPLVATVHANTAAGYLYALRDISSTEDIHGATGIDFKKFQQHILAVQDMVTKKTLEACPSFRGEIDLYLSTIGG
;
A
#
# COMPACT_ATOMS: atom_id res chain seq x y z
N MET A 1 19.78 39.73 20.29
CA MET A 1 20.30 38.81 19.24
C MET A 1 20.13 37.34 19.63
N MET A 2 20.64 36.88 20.78
CA MET A 2 20.47 35.49 21.26
C MET A 2 19.00 35.03 21.40
N LEU A 3 18.10 35.88 21.92
CA LEU A 3 16.67 35.53 22.04
C LEU A 3 16.02 35.22 20.69
N TYR A 4 16.34 35.99 19.65
CA TYR A 4 15.81 35.78 18.29
C TYR A 4 16.36 34.48 17.66
N VAL A 5 17.61 34.13 17.95
CA VAL A 5 18.20 32.86 17.53
C VAL A 5 17.49 31.68 18.22
N LEU A 6 17.26 31.77 19.53
CA LEU A 6 16.51 30.75 20.27
C LEU A 6 15.08 30.60 19.75
N LEU A 7 14.39 31.71 19.51
CA LEU A 7 13.04 31.70 18.94
C LEU A 7 13.02 31.02 17.56
N ALA A 8 13.98 31.36 16.69
CA ALA A 8 14.10 30.76 15.36
C ALA A 8 14.35 29.24 15.44
N LEU A 9 15.21 28.78 16.35
CA LEU A 9 15.43 27.35 16.60
C LEU A 9 14.16 26.66 17.09
N CYS A 10 13.44 27.25 18.06
CA CYS A 10 12.18 26.70 18.56
C CYS A 10 11.14 26.56 17.44
N VAL A 11 10.97 27.59 16.62
CA VAL A 11 10.04 27.55 15.47
C VAL A 11 10.48 26.49 14.47
N GLY A 12 11.77 26.39 14.15
CA GLY A 12 12.31 25.36 13.26
C GLY A 12 12.03 23.94 13.76
N CYS A 13 12.23 23.69 15.06
CA CYS A 13 11.91 22.41 15.70
C CYS A 13 10.41 22.08 15.61
N LEU A 14 9.53 23.06 15.87
CA LEU A 14 8.07 22.87 15.77
C LEU A 14 7.63 22.54 14.35
N VAL A 15 8.15 23.26 13.35
CA VAL A 15 7.84 23.00 11.93
C VAL A 15 8.31 21.60 11.52
N SER A 16 9.52 21.21 11.95
CA SER A 16 10.09 19.90 11.65
C SER A 16 9.30 18.76 12.30
N ALA A 17 8.88 18.94 13.56
CA ALA A 17 8.05 17.98 14.28
C ALA A 17 6.66 17.84 13.63
N ASN A 18 6.06 18.96 13.19
CA ASN A 18 4.78 18.94 12.50
C ASN A 18 4.86 18.24 11.14
N ALA A 19 5.91 18.51 10.36
CA ALA A 19 6.15 17.83 9.08
C ALA A 19 6.30 16.31 9.25
N ARG A 20 7.04 15.87 10.27
CA ARG A 20 7.18 14.44 10.61
C ARG A 20 5.83 13.82 10.99
N ARG A 21 5.04 14.50 11.83
CA ARG A 21 3.69 14.03 12.22
C ARG A 21 2.76 13.89 11.02
N TYR A 22 2.79 14.87 10.11
CA TYR A 22 1.99 14.83 8.89
C TYR A 22 2.38 13.65 7.99
N ARG A 23 3.68 13.44 7.74
CA ARG A 23 4.17 12.29 6.97
C ARG A 23 3.75 10.96 7.59
N ASN A 24 3.91 10.78 8.90
CA ASN A 24 3.49 9.56 9.60
C ASN A 24 1.98 9.31 9.43
N LYS A 25 1.16 10.37 9.46
CA LYS A 25 -0.29 10.27 9.22
C LYS A 25 -0.60 9.84 7.78
N GLN A 26 0.14 10.32 6.78
CA GLN A 26 -0.03 9.89 5.39
C GLN A 26 0.29 8.39 5.22
N ILE A 27 1.40 7.93 5.80
CA ILE A 27 1.80 6.53 5.79
C ILE A 27 0.71 5.65 6.44
N ASP A 28 0.28 5.99 7.66
CA ASP A 28 -0.80 5.27 8.36
C ASP A 28 -2.10 5.24 7.54
N THR A 29 -2.44 6.36 6.89
CA THR A 29 -3.63 6.45 6.03
C THR A 29 -3.55 5.49 4.84
N LEU A 30 -2.42 5.44 4.14
CA LEU A 30 -2.25 4.56 2.97
C LEU A 30 -2.26 3.08 3.38
N ILE A 31 -1.61 2.72 4.49
CA ILE A 31 -1.65 1.37 5.05
C ILE A 31 -3.09 0.96 5.36
N ARG A 32 -3.83 1.81 6.09
CA ARG A 32 -5.22 1.51 6.46
C ARG A 32 -6.12 1.36 5.24
N LYS A 33 -5.95 2.21 4.22
CA LYS A 33 -6.71 2.11 2.97
C LYS A 33 -6.38 0.82 2.23
N SER A 34 -5.10 0.51 2.05
CA SER A 34 -4.66 -0.73 1.42
C SER A 34 -5.25 -1.96 2.14
N ALA A 35 -5.10 -2.03 3.46
CA ALA A 35 -5.67 -3.10 4.27
C ALA A 35 -7.20 -3.19 4.16
N LYS A 36 -7.90 -2.05 4.26
CA LYS A 36 -9.36 -1.97 4.17
C LYS A 36 -9.86 -2.55 2.85
N TYR A 37 -9.31 -2.11 1.72
CA TYR A 37 -9.75 -2.59 0.41
C TYR A 37 -9.39 -4.06 0.19
N ALA A 38 -8.27 -4.54 0.73
CA ALA A 38 -7.94 -5.96 0.68
C ALA A 38 -8.94 -6.81 1.49
N THR A 39 -9.39 -6.34 2.65
CA THR A 39 -10.45 -7.00 3.42
C THR A 39 -11.78 -6.97 2.70
N THR A 40 -12.18 -5.84 2.12
CA THR A 40 -13.42 -5.73 1.34
C THR A 40 -13.42 -6.66 0.14
N ALA A 41 -12.30 -6.73 -0.59
CA ALA A 41 -12.15 -7.64 -1.73
C ALA A 41 -12.39 -9.12 -1.38
N GLN A 42 -12.04 -9.53 -0.15
CA GLN A 42 -12.29 -10.90 0.33
C GLN A 42 -13.76 -11.16 0.66
N GLN A 43 -14.53 -10.10 0.95
CA GLN A 43 -15.95 -10.16 1.32
C GLN A 43 -16.89 -10.01 0.11
N ASP A 44 -16.38 -9.54 -1.02
CA ASP A 44 -17.17 -9.31 -2.23
C ASP A 44 -17.60 -10.62 -2.87
N ALA A 45 -18.92 -10.76 -3.09
CA ALA A 45 -19.47 -11.92 -3.80
C ALA A 45 -19.27 -11.82 -5.33
N SER A 46 -19.24 -10.61 -5.89
CA SER A 46 -19.02 -10.39 -7.32
C SER A 46 -17.53 -10.44 -7.65
N PRO A 47 -17.07 -11.35 -8.53
CA PRO A 47 -15.64 -11.45 -8.89
C PRO A 47 -15.07 -10.15 -9.49
N LEU A 48 -15.88 -9.42 -10.26
CA LEU A 48 -15.48 -8.14 -10.85
C LEU A 48 -15.25 -7.08 -9.77
N VAL A 49 -16.18 -6.95 -8.82
CA VAL A 49 -16.08 -5.98 -7.72
C VAL A 49 -14.90 -6.33 -6.81
N ALA A 50 -14.75 -7.62 -6.48
CA ALA A 50 -13.60 -8.12 -5.73
C ALA A 50 -12.28 -7.71 -6.40
N THR A 51 -12.17 -7.87 -7.72
CA THR A 51 -10.97 -7.50 -8.49
C THR A 51 -10.67 -6.01 -8.40
N VAL A 52 -11.69 -5.15 -8.49
CA VAL A 52 -11.53 -3.70 -8.33
C VAL A 52 -10.96 -3.36 -6.95
N HIS A 53 -11.53 -3.90 -5.88
CA HIS A 53 -11.05 -3.63 -4.52
C HIS A 53 -9.65 -4.22 -4.27
N ALA A 54 -9.35 -5.41 -4.78
CA ALA A 54 -8.03 -6.02 -4.65
C ALA A 54 -6.94 -5.20 -5.36
N ASN A 55 -7.22 -4.74 -6.59
CA ASN A 55 -6.32 -3.87 -7.34
C ASN A 55 -6.19 -2.48 -6.69
N THR A 56 -7.26 -1.97 -6.08
CA THR A 56 -7.22 -0.72 -5.32
C THR A 56 -6.33 -0.86 -4.07
N ALA A 57 -6.40 -2.00 -3.39
CA ALA A 57 -5.53 -2.31 -2.25
C ALA A 57 -4.04 -2.32 -2.65
N ALA A 58 -3.72 -2.98 -3.76
CA ALA A 58 -2.38 -2.98 -4.34
C ALA A 58 -1.94 -1.58 -4.80
N GLY A 59 -2.84 -0.78 -5.37
CA GLY A 59 -2.57 0.61 -5.74
C GLY A 59 -2.13 1.47 -4.54
N TYR A 60 -2.82 1.37 -3.41
CA TYR A 60 -2.41 2.05 -2.18
C TYR A 60 -1.07 1.53 -1.61
N LEU A 61 -0.79 0.24 -1.76
CA LEU A 61 0.49 -0.37 -1.38
C LEU A 61 1.64 0.18 -2.22
N TYR A 62 1.47 0.30 -3.54
CA TYR A 62 2.49 0.88 -4.42
C TYR A 62 2.68 2.37 -4.16
N ALA A 63 1.59 3.14 -4.01
CA ALA A 63 1.68 4.54 -3.64
C ALA A 63 2.41 4.76 -2.31
N LEU A 64 2.23 3.86 -1.33
CA LEU A 64 2.98 3.89 -0.07
C LEU A 64 4.48 3.66 -0.30
N ARG A 65 4.85 2.69 -1.12
CA ARG A 65 6.24 2.38 -1.45
C ARG A 65 6.94 3.50 -2.22
N ASP A 66 6.19 4.23 -3.05
CA ASP A 66 6.75 5.33 -3.84
C ASP A 66 7.10 6.56 -2.98
N ILE A 67 6.50 6.70 -1.80
CA ILE A 67 6.67 7.88 -0.93
C ILE A 67 7.40 7.59 0.39
N SER A 68 7.71 6.32 0.71
CA SER A 68 8.26 5.95 2.02
C SER A 68 9.11 4.69 1.96
N SER A 69 10.19 4.67 2.74
CA SER A 69 11.01 3.46 2.92
C SER A 69 10.35 2.47 3.88
N THR A 70 10.84 1.22 3.88
CA THR A 70 10.44 0.19 4.85
C THR A 70 10.63 0.67 6.30
N GLU A 71 11.72 1.39 6.57
CA GLU A 71 12.08 1.92 7.88
C GLU A 71 11.15 3.06 8.29
N ASP A 72 10.81 3.97 7.36
CA ASP A 72 9.83 5.03 7.58
C ASP A 72 8.46 4.43 7.93
N ILE A 73 8.05 3.38 7.21
CA ILE A 73 6.79 2.68 7.44
C ILE A 73 6.75 2.03 8.82
N HIS A 74 7.82 1.30 9.16
CA HIS A 74 7.96 0.66 10.47
C HIS A 74 7.98 1.70 11.58
N GLY A 75 8.73 2.80 11.41
CA GLY A 75 8.80 3.89 12.38
C GLY A 75 7.49 4.67 12.54
N ALA A 76 6.65 4.73 11.50
CA ALA A 76 5.36 5.41 11.55
C ALA A 76 4.21 4.54 12.11
N THR A 77 4.24 3.23 11.87
CA THR A 77 3.09 2.35 12.15
C THR A 77 3.40 1.11 12.97
N GLY A 78 4.68 0.74 13.13
CA GLY A 78 5.11 -0.50 13.78
C GLY A 78 4.92 -1.76 12.93
N ILE A 79 4.44 -1.63 11.69
CA ILE A 79 4.15 -2.76 10.81
C ILE A 79 5.43 -3.29 10.16
N ASP A 80 5.54 -4.61 10.06
CA ASP A 80 6.48 -5.27 9.14
C ASP A 80 5.94 -5.12 7.71
N PHE A 81 6.55 -4.22 6.96
CA PHE A 81 6.11 -3.89 5.61
C PHE A 81 6.24 -5.08 4.64
N LYS A 82 7.26 -5.94 4.80
CA LYS A 82 7.44 -7.10 3.92
C LYS A 82 6.29 -8.08 4.11
N LYS A 83 5.93 -8.36 5.37
CA LYS A 83 4.79 -9.22 5.70
C LYS A 83 3.48 -8.59 5.22
N PHE A 84 3.30 -7.29 5.43
CA PHE A 84 2.12 -6.55 4.96
C PHE A 84 1.96 -6.65 3.43
N GLN A 85 3.03 -6.36 2.68
CA GLN A 85 3.07 -6.45 1.22
C GLN A 85 2.67 -7.86 0.74
N GLN A 86 3.22 -8.91 1.36
CA GLN A 86 2.88 -10.28 1.02
C GLN A 86 1.37 -10.56 1.17
N HIS A 87 0.75 -10.10 2.26
CA HIS A 87 -0.69 -10.28 2.46
C HIS A 87 -1.53 -9.53 1.42
N ILE A 88 -1.18 -8.28 1.09
CA ILE A 88 -1.93 -7.51 0.09
C ILE A 88 -1.84 -8.16 -1.30
N LEU A 89 -0.63 -8.56 -1.72
CA LEU A 89 -0.44 -9.19 -3.04
C LEU A 89 -1.05 -10.60 -3.10
N ALA A 90 -1.06 -11.34 -1.99
CA ALA A 90 -1.75 -12.63 -1.92
C ALA A 90 -3.27 -12.49 -2.11
N VAL A 91 -3.87 -11.42 -1.59
CA VAL A 91 -5.30 -11.12 -1.82
C VAL A 91 -5.55 -10.81 -3.29
N GLN A 92 -4.69 -10.01 -3.92
CA GLN A 92 -4.79 -9.70 -5.34
C GLN A 92 -4.70 -10.95 -6.23
N ASP A 93 -3.73 -11.82 -5.97
CA ASP A 93 -3.57 -13.09 -6.67
C ASP A 93 -4.77 -14.02 -6.47
N MET A 94 -5.22 -14.18 -5.22
CA MET A 94 -6.38 -15.01 -4.87
C MET A 94 -7.66 -14.54 -5.58
N VAL A 95 -7.93 -13.23 -5.60
CA VAL A 95 -9.10 -12.67 -6.28
C VAL A 95 -8.99 -12.82 -7.79
N THR A 96 -7.79 -12.65 -8.35
CA THR A 96 -7.54 -12.85 -9.79
C THR A 96 -7.85 -14.29 -10.18
N LYS A 97 -7.34 -15.28 -9.43
CA LYS A 97 -7.62 -16.71 -9.65
C LYS A 97 -9.11 -17.02 -9.59
N LYS A 98 -9.80 -16.59 -8.53
CA LYS A 98 -11.26 -16.75 -8.40
C LYS A 98 -12.03 -16.12 -9.57
N THR A 99 -11.57 -14.98 -10.06
CA THR A 99 -12.21 -14.29 -11.19
C THR A 99 -12.03 -15.07 -12.49
N LEU A 100 -10.86 -15.66 -12.74
CA LEU A 100 -10.62 -16.51 -13.90
C LEU A 100 -11.34 -17.87 -13.83
N GLU A 101 -11.63 -18.36 -12.62
CA GLU A 101 -12.45 -19.54 -12.40
C GLU A 101 -13.93 -19.25 -12.70
N ALA A 102 -14.46 -18.13 -12.19
CA ALA A 102 -15.85 -17.72 -12.39
C ALA A 102 -16.12 -17.18 -13.80
N CYS A 103 -15.12 -16.56 -14.44
CA CYS A 103 -15.22 -15.96 -15.77
C CYS A 103 -14.05 -16.42 -16.66
N PRO A 104 -14.06 -17.68 -17.15
CA PRO A 104 -12.97 -18.23 -17.98
C PRO A 104 -12.68 -17.42 -19.25
N SER A 105 -13.66 -16.69 -19.77
CA SER A 105 -13.52 -15.80 -20.92
C SER A 105 -12.59 -14.61 -20.69
N PHE A 106 -12.24 -14.29 -19.44
CA PHE A 106 -11.27 -13.25 -19.11
C PHE A 106 -9.82 -13.74 -19.16
N ARG A 107 -9.58 -15.04 -19.42
CA ARG A 107 -8.22 -15.54 -19.65
C ARG A 107 -7.68 -14.94 -20.95
N GLY A 108 -6.57 -14.22 -20.84
CA GLY A 108 -5.82 -13.73 -21.99
C GLY A 108 -4.87 -14.80 -22.55
N GLU A 109 -4.20 -14.45 -23.64
CA GLU A 109 -3.09 -15.23 -24.19
C GLU A 109 -1.82 -14.99 -23.36
N ILE A 110 -1.00 -16.03 -23.22
CA ILE A 110 0.23 -15.98 -22.44
C ILE A 110 1.40 -15.64 -23.37
N ASP A 111 2.18 -14.63 -22.99
CA ASP A 111 3.49 -14.38 -23.61
C ASP A 111 4.46 -15.50 -23.20
N LEU A 112 4.83 -16.35 -24.16
CA LEU A 112 5.69 -17.51 -23.92
C LEU A 112 7.12 -17.13 -23.51
N TYR A 113 7.63 -15.99 -23.99
CA TYR A 113 8.95 -15.51 -23.60
C TYR A 113 8.96 -15.09 -22.13
N LEU A 114 7.98 -14.28 -21.71
CA LEU A 114 7.86 -13.87 -20.31
C LEU A 114 7.52 -15.05 -19.39
N SER A 115 6.68 -15.98 -19.85
CA SER A 115 6.35 -17.20 -19.09
C SER A 115 7.59 -18.06 -18.82
N THR A 116 8.52 -18.17 -19.79
CA THR A 116 9.75 -18.94 -19.60
C THR A 116 10.65 -18.33 -18.53
N ILE A 117 10.68 -17.00 -18.42
CA ILE A 117 11.44 -16.29 -17.39
C ILE A 117 10.75 -16.41 -16.02
N GLY A 118 9.41 -16.33 -16.01
CA GLY A 118 8.59 -16.35 -14.80
C GLY A 118 8.53 -17.70 -14.09
N GLY A 119 8.78 -18.80 -14.82
CA GLY A 119 8.66 -20.18 -14.32
C GLY A 119 7.26 -20.77 -14.54
#